data_AF-A0AAE9YI30-F1
#
_entry.id   AF-A0AAE9YI30-F1
#
_cell.length_a   1.000
_cell.length_b   1.000
_cell.length_c   1.000
_cell.angle_alpha   90.00
_cell.angle_beta   90.00
_cell.angle_gamma   90.00
#
_symmetry.space_group_name_H-M   'P 1'
#
loop_
_entity.id
_entity.type
_entity.pdbx_description
1 polymer ?
#
loop_
_entity_poly.entity_id
_entity_poly.type
_entity_poly.pdbx_seq_one_letter_code
_entity_poly.pdbx_strand_id
1 'polypeptide(L)'
;MPTGAGEKATDPPPPPEPTSGEIGADPPPESKIVGGAIAPQGAWPSQVALVLRGYSPASGQFCGGTVVDRSWVLTAAHCVVDSRTGAVTPASSIDVLSGTGSLAGGGVRTRSVEVRVWPGYNRTTKHGDVALLRLDRPVAAPPQALIGQGVGVVTGASVVATGWGALSSGGPAPYDLHQVSVPMRSDAQCTSGAGPGTAGYGSSYIASSMVCAGTPGRDTCQGDSGGPLVVWDQGRWVQVGITSWGYGCGGPHPGVYSRVAAFSRWISDQTRFGPHSSATAFVRQTYVDLFNRQPTSAELFWGVAGLDEGTSTGAFVTSLVQGRAYQLRTGGVTRLYRALFLRDPDTGGLGYWWDQANGKRSLQRIADIMASSAEFRNRYGALDDGRYVDRVYENVLGRPPDPSGRAFWIGELSSGRRSRGEVMVGFSESSEYRGAHKARVDVVISHFGLIRRVATPGELSSWLPRSNLSLNSMLVTSGAYAGRF
;
A
#
# COMPACT_ATOMS: atom_id res chain seq x y z
N MET A 1 6.15 -29.36 -75.31
CA MET A 1 5.67 -29.35 -73.92
C MET A 1 5.97 -27.99 -73.32
N PRO A 2 4.98 -27.26 -72.78
CA PRO A 2 5.21 -26.22 -71.79
C PRO A 2 4.61 -26.60 -70.43
N THR A 3 5.27 -26.09 -69.40
CA THR A 3 4.99 -26.17 -67.96
C THR A 3 3.55 -25.81 -67.56
N GLY A 4 2.93 -26.65 -66.73
CA GLY A 4 1.75 -26.27 -65.94
C GLY A 4 2.15 -25.49 -64.68
N ALA A 5 1.43 -24.41 -64.38
CA ALA A 5 1.63 -23.64 -63.15
C ALA A 5 0.88 -24.32 -61.98
N GLY A 6 1.61 -24.63 -60.91
CA GLY A 6 1.04 -25.14 -59.66
C GLY A 6 0.59 -23.98 -58.75
N GLU A 7 -0.68 -23.99 -58.38
CA GLU A 7 -1.29 -23.03 -57.47
C GLU A 7 -0.73 -23.23 -56.04
N LYS A 8 -0.06 -22.22 -55.49
CA LYS A 8 0.46 -22.26 -54.11
C LYS A 8 -0.68 -22.02 -53.14
N ALA A 9 -0.93 -22.99 -52.26
CA ALA A 9 -1.72 -22.76 -51.05
C ALA A 9 -1.09 -21.63 -50.22
N THR A 10 -1.90 -20.66 -49.82
CA THR A 10 -1.50 -19.58 -48.92
C THR A 10 -1.61 -20.06 -47.47
N ASP A 11 -0.52 -19.96 -46.71
CA ASP A 11 -0.54 -20.23 -45.27
C ASP A 11 -1.56 -19.33 -44.54
N PRO A 12 -2.20 -19.82 -43.45
CA PRO A 12 -3.05 -18.97 -42.62
C PRO A 12 -2.24 -17.80 -42.03
N PRO A 13 -2.87 -16.63 -41.80
CA PRO A 13 -2.16 -15.48 -41.25
C PRO A 13 -1.58 -15.84 -39.88
N PRO A 14 -0.36 -15.35 -39.55
CA PRO A 14 0.23 -15.59 -38.23
C PRO A 14 -0.70 -15.01 -37.14
N PRO A 15 -0.75 -15.63 -35.96
CA PRO A 15 -1.42 -15.00 -34.82
C PRO A 15 -0.80 -13.62 -34.58
N PRO A 16 -1.59 -12.61 -34.17
CA PRO A 16 -1.07 -11.27 -33.95
C PRO A 16 0.07 -11.32 -32.94
N GLU A 17 1.18 -10.62 -33.26
CA GLU A 17 2.30 -10.49 -32.33
C GLU A 17 1.80 -9.93 -31.00
N PRO A 18 2.30 -10.44 -29.85
CA PRO A 18 1.86 -9.96 -28.55
C PRO A 18 2.24 -8.48 -28.39
N THR A 19 1.23 -7.62 -28.41
CA THR A 19 1.41 -6.20 -28.13
C THR A 19 1.89 -6.04 -26.69
N SER A 20 2.91 -5.22 -26.49
CA SER A 20 3.46 -4.91 -25.17
C SER A 20 2.44 -4.11 -24.35
N GLY A 21 1.50 -4.81 -23.72
CA GLY A 21 0.36 -4.20 -23.03
C GLY A 21 -0.75 -5.15 -22.54
N GLU A 22 -0.67 -6.47 -22.78
CA GLU A 22 -1.63 -7.45 -22.24
C GLU A 22 -1.02 -8.35 -21.16
N ILE A 23 -1.85 -8.84 -20.24
CA ILE A 23 -1.49 -9.80 -19.19
C ILE A 23 -2.32 -11.08 -19.27
N GLY A 24 -1.86 -12.15 -18.61
CA GLY A 24 -2.59 -13.41 -18.49
C GLY A 24 -2.25 -14.47 -19.53
N ALA A 25 -1.06 -14.37 -20.14
CA ALA A 25 -0.51 -15.42 -21.00
C ALA A 25 0.05 -16.63 -20.22
N ASP A 26 0.40 -16.43 -18.95
CA ASP A 26 0.99 -17.46 -18.10
C ASP A 26 -0.08 -18.47 -17.62
N PRO A 27 0.20 -19.78 -17.64
CA PRO A 27 -0.71 -20.77 -17.06
C PRO A 27 -0.77 -20.61 -15.53
N PRO A 28 -1.96 -20.69 -14.91
CA PRO A 28 -2.10 -20.61 -13.45
C PRO A 28 -1.47 -21.83 -12.75
N PRO A 29 -0.99 -21.68 -11.50
CA PRO A 29 -0.17 -22.69 -10.82
C PRO A 29 -0.85 -24.05 -10.57
N GLU A 30 -2.20 -24.13 -10.62
CA GLU A 30 -2.93 -25.40 -10.57
C GLU A 30 -4.07 -25.45 -11.62
N SER A 31 -3.81 -26.11 -12.75
CA SER A 31 -4.73 -26.16 -13.90
C SER A 31 -5.89 -27.18 -13.77
N LYS A 32 -6.47 -27.36 -12.57
CA LYS A 32 -7.51 -28.39 -12.30
C LYS A 32 -8.82 -27.84 -11.71
N ILE A 33 -9.06 -26.53 -11.72
CA ILE A 33 -10.33 -25.93 -11.28
C ILE A 33 -11.35 -26.02 -12.42
N VAL A 34 -12.12 -27.11 -12.47
CA VAL A 34 -13.09 -27.38 -13.55
C VAL A 34 -14.49 -27.59 -12.94
N GLY A 35 -15.40 -26.63 -13.15
CA GLY A 35 -16.81 -26.73 -12.73
C GLY A 35 -17.20 -25.99 -11.44
N GLY A 36 -16.28 -25.22 -10.83
CA GLY A 36 -16.51 -24.56 -9.55
C GLY A 36 -16.23 -25.49 -8.36
N ALA A 37 -15.52 -25.00 -7.35
CA ALA A 37 -15.13 -25.80 -6.19
C ALA A 37 -15.02 -24.92 -4.95
N ILE A 38 -15.03 -25.54 -3.76
CA ILE A 38 -14.61 -24.88 -2.52
C ILE A 38 -13.15 -24.42 -2.70
N ALA A 39 -12.89 -23.16 -2.39
CA ALA A 39 -11.56 -22.57 -2.46
C ALA A 39 -10.66 -23.12 -1.34
N PRO A 40 -9.40 -23.51 -1.62
CA PRO A 40 -8.48 -23.94 -0.58
C PRO A 40 -8.30 -22.85 0.49
N GLN A 41 -8.24 -23.25 1.76
CA GLN A 41 -8.16 -22.32 2.88
C GLN A 41 -6.92 -21.42 2.75
N GLY A 42 -7.15 -20.10 2.69
CA GLY A 42 -6.08 -19.11 2.54
C GLY A 42 -5.57 -18.85 1.12
N ALA A 43 -6.12 -19.52 0.09
CA ALA A 43 -5.74 -19.28 -1.31
C ALA A 43 -6.01 -17.84 -1.78
N TRP A 44 -7.06 -17.21 -1.25
CA TRP A 44 -7.51 -15.86 -1.61
C TRP A 44 -7.46 -14.92 -0.41
N PRO A 45 -6.27 -14.59 0.12
CA PRO A 45 -6.12 -13.91 1.40
C PRO A 45 -6.59 -12.44 1.37
N SER A 46 -6.76 -11.86 0.19
CA SER A 46 -7.31 -10.51 -0.04
C SER A 46 -8.83 -10.49 -0.22
N GLN A 47 -9.50 -11.64 -0.32
CA GLN A 47 -10.95 -11.75 -0.40
C GLN A 47 -11.58 -11.27 0.90
N VAL A 48 -12.67 -10.49 0.81
CA VAL A 48 -13.49 -10.11 1.97
C VAL A 48 -14.98 -10.26 1.69
N ALA A 49 -15.75 -10.50 2.74
CA ALA A 49 -17.21 -10.42 2.70
C ALA A 49 -17.66 -9.06 3.27
N LEU A 50 -18.58 -8.39 2.56
CA LEU A 50 -19.30 -7.24 3.06
C LEU A 50 -20.54 -7.73 3.80
N VAL A 51 -20.65 -7.35 5.07
CA VAL A 51 -21.64 -7.89 6.01
C VAL A 51 -22.42 -6.75 6.66
N LEU A 52 -23.75 -6.85 6.67
CA LEU A 52 -24.61 -5.92 7.41
C LEU A 52 -24.30 -5.98 8.91
N ARG A 53 -24.06 -4.82 9.52
CA ARG A 53 -23.77 -4.68 10.95
C ARG A 53 -24.97 -5.12 11.77
N GLY A 54 -24.71 -5.87 12.85
CA GLY A 54 -25.75 -6.47 13.69
C GLY A 54 -26.19 -7.87 13.25
N TYR A 55 -25.82 -8.31 12.04
CA TYR A 55 -26.09 -9.67 11.56
C TYR A 55 -24.85 -10.57 11.67
N SER A 56 -25.06 -11.88 11.77
CA SER A 56 -23.97 -12.88 11.65
C SER A 56 -23.32 -12.82 10.26
N PRO A 57 -22.09 -13.35 10.04
CA PRO A 57 -21.49 -13.30 8.71
C PRO A 57 -22.33 -14.06 7.69
N ALA A 58 -22.74 -15.28 8.03
CA ALA A 58 -23.67 -16.12 7.28
C ALA A 58 -24.97 -15.41 6.88
N SER A 59 -25.65 -14.74 7.82
CA SER A 59 -26.97 -14.13 7.58
C SER A 59 -26.92 -12.68 7.08
N GLY A 60 -25.76 -12.04 7.15
CA GLY A 60 -25.58 -10.62 6.86
C GLY A 60 -24.71 -10.33 5.65
N GLN A 61 -24.04 -11.34 5.08
CA GLN A 61 -23.29 -11.18 3.84
C GLN A 61 -24.24 -10.77 2.71
N PHE A 62 -23.83 -9.76 1.94
CA PHE A 62 -24.61 -9.26 0.81
C PHE A 62 -23.78 -9.02 -0.45
N CYS A 63 -22.46 -8.82 -0.29
CA CYS A 63 -21.50 -8.68 -1.38
C CYS A 63 -20.12 -9.23 -0.97
N GLY A 64 -19.27 -9.49 -1.96
CA GLY A 64 -17.84 -9.64 -1.82
C GLY A 64 -17.09 -8.31 -1.99
N GLY A 65 -15.78 -8.37 -1.75
CA GLY A 65 -14.85 -7.28 -1.95
C GLY A 65 -13.41 -7.78 -1.94
N THR A 66 -12.47 -6.87 -2.21
CA THR A 66 -11.04 -7.18 -2.24
C THR A 66 -10.24 -6.12 -1.50
N VAL A 67 -9.30 -6.52 -0.63
CA VAL A 67 -8.34 -5.60 -0.01
C VAL A 67 -7.41 -5.05 -1.07
N VAL A 68 -7.35 -3.72 -1.25
CA VAL A 68 -6.51 -3.04 -2.25
C VAL A 68 -5.50 -2.07 -1.64
N ASP A 69 -5.75 -1.64 -0.42
CA ASP A 69 -4.76 -1.17 0.55
C ASP A 69 -5.17 -1.73 1.92
N ARG A 70 -4.28 -1.75 2.91
CA ARG A 70 -4.61 -2.34 4.22
C ARG A 70 -5.78 -1.65 4.93
N SER A 71 -6.09 -0.41 4.59
CA SER A 71 -7.27 0.32 5.10
C SER A 71 -8.38 0.51 4.06
N TRP A 72 -8.30 -0.14 2.89
CA TRP A 72 -9.26 0.03 1.79
C TRP A 72 -9.70 -1.28 1.12
N VAL A 73 -11.01 -1.42 0.92
CA VAL A 73 -11.63 -2.52 0.19
C VAL A 73 -12.29 -2.01 -1.08
N LEU A 74 -11.96 -2.63 -2.21
CA LEU A 74 -12.63 -2.48 -3.51
C LEU A 74 -13.85 -3.39 -3.58
N THR A 75 -14.96 -2.88 -4.13
CA THR A 75 -16.23 -3.60 -4.32
C THR A 75 -17.03 -2.96 -5.47
N ALA A 76 -18.22 -3.48 -5.76
CA ALA A 76 -19.12 -2.90 -6.75
C ALA A 76 -19.93 -1.73 -6.15
N ALA A 77 -20.25 -0.72 -6.96
CA ALA A 77 -21.06 0.42 -6.52
C ALA A 77 -22.49 0.01 -6.17
N HIS A 78 -23.08 -0.96 -6.88
CA HIS A 78 -24.43 -1.45 -6.60
C HIS A 78 -24.58 -2.12 -5.23
N CYS A 79 -23.49 -2.58 -4.61
CA CYS A 79 -23.48 -3.08 -3.24
C CYS A 79 -23.74 -1.98 -2.20
N VAL A 80 -23.42 -0.73 -2.55
CA VAL A 80 -23.40 0.41 -1.61
C VAL A 80 -24.24 1.60 -2.10
N VAL A 81 -25.06 1.40 -3.12
CA VAL A 81 -25.99 2.40 -3.67
C VAL A 81 -27.36 1.74 -3.85
N ASP A 82 -28.38 2.18 -3.10
CA ASP A 82 -29.73 1.66 -3.25
C ASP A 82 -30.25 1.89 -4.68
N SER A 83 -30.74 0.81 -5.29
CA SER A 83 -31.07 0.76 -6.72
C SER A 83 -32.27 1.64 -7.11
N ARG A 84 -33.12 2.02 -6.16
CA ARG A 84 -34.35 2.80 -6.38
C ARG A 84 -34.09 4.29 -6.15
N THR A 85 -33.53 4.63 -5.00
CA THR A 85 -33.28 6.00 -4.54
C THR A 85 -31.98 6.55 -5.09
N GLY A 86 -30.93 5.72 -5.23
CA GLY A 86 -29.56 6.17 -5.50
C GLY A 86 -28.83 6.69 -4.27
N ALA A 87 -29.40 6.54 -3.07
CA ALA A 87 -28.73 6.88 -1.83
C ALA A 87 -27.53 5.94 -1.60
N VAL A 88 -26.39 6.52 -1.21
CA VAL A 88 -25.22 5.74 -0.79
C VAL A 88 -25.49 5.16 0.59
N THR A 89 -25.30 3.85 0.76
CA THR A 89 -25.43 3.17 2.06
C THR A 89 -24.43 3.78 3.05
N PRO A 90 -24.86 4.15 4.28
CA PRO A 90 -23.93 4.67 5.28
C PRO A 90 -22.77 3.68 5.55
N ALA A 91 -21.57 4.21 5.76
CA ALA A 91 -20.39 3.38 6.07
C ALA A 91 -20.53 2.68 7.44
N SER A 92 -21.15 3.38 8.40
CA SER A 92 -21.80 2.74 9.53
C SER A 92 -22.99 1.91 9.06
N SER A 93 -23.13 0.68 9.55
CA SER A 93 -23.99 -0.41 9.01
C SER A 93 -23.29 -1.41 8.06
N ILE A 94 -22.09 -1.11 7.55
CA ILE A 94 -21.28 -2.10 6.81
C ILE A 94 -20.05 -2.51 7.65
N ASP A 95 -19.91 -3.81 7.89
CA ASP A 95 -18.69 -4.44 8.37
C ASP A 95 -18.02 -5.20 7.21
N VAL A 96 -16.68 -5.28 7.26
CA VAL A 96 -15.87 -6.09 6.37
C VAL A 96 -15.32 -7.27 7.17
N LEU A 97 -15.59 -8.49 6.72
CA LEU A 97 -14.99 -9.72 7.24
C LEU A 97 -13.80 -10.11 6.36
N SER A 98 -12.63 -10.28 6.99
CA SER A 98 -11.37 -10.65 6.31
C SER A 98 -10.70 -11.84 6.96
N GLY A 99 -9.82 -12.54 6.23
CA GLY A 99 -8.99 -13.61 6.80
C GLY A 99 -9.74 -14.89 7.17
N THR A 100 -10.85 -15.20 6.49
CA THR A 100 -11.53 -16.50 6.59
C THR A 100 -11.99 -16.97 5.22
N GLY A 101 -12.02 -18.29 5.04
CA GLY A 101 -12.67 -18.95 3.90
C GLY A 101 -14.11 -19.39 4.21
N SER A 102 -14.65 -19.14 5.40
CA SER A 102 -16.00 -19.58 5.79
C SER A 102 -16.78 -18.51 6.54
N LEU A 103 -18.05 -18.33 6.19
CA LEU A 103 -19.01 -17.45 6.85
C LEU A 103 -19.61 -18.08 8.12
N ALA A 104 -19.43 -19.38 8.32
CA ALA A 104 -19.87 -20.10 9.53
C ALA A 104 -19.00 -19.77 10.76
N GLY A 105 -17.74 -19.33 10.56
CA GLY A 105 -16.86 -18.97 11.68
C GLY A 105 -15.47 -18.48 11.26
N GLY A 106 -14.76 -17.89 12.22
CA GLY A 106 -13.42 -17.34 12.04
C GLY A 106 -13.38 -15.95 11.38
N GLY A 107 -12.17 -15.54 10.99
CA GLY A 107 -11.91 -14.25 10.38
C GLY A 107 -11.94 -13.07 11.37
N VAL A 108 -11.70 -11.88 10.85
CA VAL A 108 -11.69 -10.62 11.61
C VAL A 108 -12.67 -9.64 10.97
N ARG A 109 -13.62 -9.15 11.77
CA ARG A 109 -14.49 -8.03 11.40
C ARG A 109 -13.81 -6.70 11.65
N THR A 110 -13.95 -5.80 10.68
CA THR A 110 -13.47 -4.41 10.72
C THR A 110 -14.60 -3.51 10.23
N ARG A 111 -14.79 -2.33 10.84
CA ARG A 111 -15.92 -1.46 10.48
C ARG A 111 -15.55 -0.61 9.27
N SER A 112 -16.48 -0.42 8.35
CA SER A 112 -16.36 0.68 7.39
C SER A 112 -16.65 2.02 8.09
N VAL A 113 -15.93 3.06 7.66
CA VAL A 113 -16.05 4.46 8.11
C VAL A 113 -16.21 5.45 6.96
N GLU A 114 -16.02 5.00 5.72
CA GLU A 114 -16.21 5.83 4.52
C GLU A 114 -16.63 4.95 3.34
N VAL A 115 -17.56 5.44 2.52
CA VAL A 115 -17.89 4.85 1.21
C VAL A 115 -17.54 5.87 0.14
N ARG A 116 -16.82 5.45 -0.90
CA ARG A 116 -16.58 6.24 -2.11
C ARG A 116 -17.08 5.49 -3.32
N VAL A 117 -18.02 6.07 -4.03
CA VAL A 117 -18.55 5.55 -5.30
C VAL A 117 -17.87 6.27 -6.45
N TRP A 118 -17.57 5.58 -7.56
CA TRP A 118 -17.04 6.25 -8.74
C TRP A 118 -18.07 7.26 -9.29
N PRO A 119 -17.72 8.55 -9.49
CA PRO A 119 -18.71 9.61 -9.74
C PRO A 119 -19.61 9.43 -10.97
N GLY A 120 -19.18 8.68 -11.98
CA GLY A 120 -19.97 8.39 -13.17
C GLY A 120 -20.85 7.13 -13.08
N TYR A 121 -20.97 6.49 -11.91
CA TYR A 121 -21.72 5.25 -11.76
C TYR A 121 -23.19 5.41 -12.18
N ASN A 122 -23.61 4.63 -13.17
CA ASN A 122 -24.99 4.61 -13.64
C ASN A 122 -25.72 3.37 -13.12
N ARG A 123 -26.62 3.59 -12.16
CA ARG A 123 -27.40 2.50 -11.51
C ARG A 123 -28.26 1.68 -12.46
N THR A 124 -28.64 2.23 -13.62
CA THR A 124 -29.48 1.58 -14.63
C THR A 124 -28.64 0.71 -15.56
N THR A 125 -27.56 1.24 -16.12
CA THR A 125 -26.72 0.53 -17.12
C THR A 125 -25.55 -0.25 -16.51
N LYS A 126 -25.30 -0.10 -15.20
CA LYS A 126 -24.10 -0.61 -14.50
C LYS A 126 -22.78 -0.09 -15.06
N HIS A 127 -22.81 1.00 -15.84
CA HIS A 127 -21.59 1.71 -16.22
C HIS A 127 -20.85 2.18 -14.96
N GLY A 128 -19.57 1.84 -14.85
CA GLY A 128 -18.72 2.31 -13.76
C GLY A 128 -19.12 1.80 -12.39
N ASP A 129 -19.56 0.55 -12.31
CA ASP A 129 -20.00 -0.12 -11.08
C ASP A 129 -18.81 -0.46 -10.16
N VAL A 130 -18.23 0.58 -9.56
CA VAL A 130 -17.02 0.52 -8.72
C VAL A 130 -17.17 1.41 -7.50
N ALA A 131 -16.87 0.85 -6.32
CA ALA A 131 -16.80 1.58 -5.06
C ALA A 131 -15.65 1.11 -4.17
N LEU A 132 -15.31 1.96 -3.21
CA LEU A 132 -14.28 1.73 -2.19
C LEU A 132 -14.88 1.94 -0.80
N LEU A 133 -14.49 1.08 0.14
CA LEU A 133 -14.78 1.22 1.57
C LEU A 133 -13.47 1.53 2.31
N ARG A 134 -13.43 2.62 3.10
CA ARG A 134 -12.33 2.86 4.05
C ARG A 134 -12.65 2.23 5.39
N LEU A 135 -11.67 1.57 5.97
CA LEU A 135 -11.78 0.83 7.23
C LEU A 135 -11.39 1.67 8.45
N ASP A 136 -11.96 1.35 9.62
CA ASP A 136 -11.69 2.03 10.89
C ASP A 136 -10.33 1.70 11.51
N ARG A 137 -9.66 0.67 10.99
CA ARG A 137 -8.31 0.18 11.32
C ARG A 137 -7.84 -0.70 10.15
N PRO A 138 -6.53 -0.93 9.95
CA PRO A 138 -6.07 -1.81 8.89
C PRO A 138 -6.41 -3.29 9.12
N VAL A 139 -6.47 -4.04 8.02
CA VAL A 139 -6.54 -5.51 8.03
C VAL A 139 -5.16 -6.15 7.89
N ALA A 140 -5.02 -7.34 8.48
CA ALA A 140 -3.83 -8.18 8.33
C ALA A 140 -3.72 -8.77 6.91
N ALA A 141 -4.85 -9.01 6.26
CA ALA A 141 -4.96 -9.43 4.87
C ALA A 141 -4.08 -8.58 3.93
N PRO A 142 -3.33 -9.19 3.00
CA PRO A 142 -2.49 -8.47 2.05
C PRO A 142 -3.35 -7.77 0.99
N PRO A 143 -2.91 -6.61 0.46
CA PRO A 143 -3.49 -6.03 -0.75
C PRO A 143 -3.34 -6.94 -1.97
N GLN A 144 -4.39 -7.03 -2.78
CA GLN A 144 -4.39 -7.68 -4.10
C GLN A 144 -3.72 -6.75 -5.12
N ALA A 145 -2.84 -7.29 -5.98
CA ALA A 145 -2.31 -6.54 -7.11
C ALA A 145 -3.44 -6.25 -8.12
N LEU A 146 -3.54 -5.01 -8.60
CA LEU A 146 -4.53 -4.57 -9.59
C LEU A 146 -3.88 -4.40 -10.97
N ILE A 147 -4.65 -4.63 -12.03
CA ILE A 147 -4.25 -4.34 -13.41
C ILE A 147 -4.00 -2.83 -13.61
N GLY A 148 -2.99 -2.48 -14.42
CA GLY A 148 -2.65 -1.09 -14.74
C GLY A 148 -3.67 -0.40 -15.65
N GLN A 149 -3.67 0.94 -15.68
CA GLN A 149 -4.50 1.69 -16.63
C GLN A 149 -4.06 1.40 -18.07
N GLY A 150 -5.01 1.07 -18.95
CA GLY A 150 -4.75 0.79 -20.36
C GLY A 150 -4.13 -0.58 -20.66
N VAL A 151 -3.91 -1.41 -19.64
CA VAL A 151 -3.42 -2.79 -19.80
C VAL A 151 -4.61 -3.71 -20.17
N GLY A 152 -4.42 -4.54 -21.19
CA GLY A 152 -5.40 -5.53 -21.65
C GLY A 152 -5.27 -6.88 -20.93
N VAL A 153 -6.19 -7.79 -21.20
CA VAL A 153 -6.14 -9.19 -20.74
C VAL A 153 -6.33 -10.07 -21.96
N VAL A 154 -5.42 -11.04 -22.14
CA VAL A 154 -5.44 -11.92 -23.32
C VAL A 154 -6.79 -12.63 -23.43
N THR A 155 -7.39 -12.60 -24.62
CA THR A 155 -8.67 -13.31 -24.87
C THR A 155 -8.46 -14.81 -24.72
N GLY A 156 -9.34 -15.47 -23.95
CA GLY A 156 -9.20 -16.88 -23.60
C GLY A 156 -8.30 -17.16 -22.38
N ALA A 157 -7.63 -16.14 -21.81
CA ALA A 157 -6.88 -16.29 -20.56
C ALA A 157 -7.74 -16.91 -19.46
N SER A 158 -7.16 -17.81 -18.67
CA SER A 158 -7.84 -18.45 -17.54
C SER A 158 -7.92 -17.46 -16.38
N VAL A 159 -9.12 -16.95 -16.12
CA VAL A 159 -9.41 -16.05 -15.01
C VAL A 159 -10.21 -16.77 -13.94
N VAL A 160 -10.00 -16.39 -12.68
CA VAL A 160 -10.67 -16.98 -11.52
C VAL A 160 -11.54 -15.94 -10.83
N ALA A 161 -12.80 -16.28 -10.57
CA ALA A 161 -13.71 -15.51 -9.73
C ALA A 161 -13.94 -16.23 -8.39
N THR A 162 -14.10 -15.45 -7.32
CA THR A 162 -14.21 -15.98 -5.95
C THR A 162 -15.28 -15.26 -5.13
N GLY A 163 -16.06 -16.04 -4.37
CA GLY A 163 -17.11 -15.48 -3.51
C GLY A 163 -17.95 -16.52 -2.78
N TRP A 164 -18.96 -16.01 -2.08
CA TRP A 164 -19.93 -16.78 -1.29
C TRP A 164 -21.34 -16.69 -1.90
N GLY A 165 -21.43 -16.42 -3.21
CA GLY A 165 -22.69 -16.36 -3.93
C GLY A 165 -23.39 -17.70 -4.08
N ALA A 166 -24.68 -17.65 -4.38
CA ALA A 166 -25.52 -18.80 -4.60
C ALA A 166 -24.94 -19.73 -5.69
N LEU A 167 -24.92 -21.04 -5.45
CA LEU A 167 -24.35 -22.00 -6.43
C LEU A 167 -25.22 -22.22 -7.68
N SER A 168 -26.40 -21.59 -7.72
CA SER A 168 -27.34 -21.58 -8.83
C SER A 168 -28.22 -20.34 -8.72
N SER A 169 -28.75 -19.83 -9.84
CA SER A 169 -29.59 -18.61 -9.82
C SER A 169 -30.80 -18.76 -8.87
N GLY A 170 -30.85 -17.94 -7.82
CA GLY A 170 -31.89 -17.98 -6.78
C GLY A 170 -31.76 -19.14 -5.76
N GLY A 171 -30.65 -19.87 -5.77
CA GLY A 171 -30.34 -20.92 -4.79
C GLY A 171 -29.78 -20.38 -3.47
N PRO A 172 -29.48 -21.26 -2.50
CA PRO A 172 -28.84 -20.88 -1.25
C PRO A 172 -27.37 -20.50 -1.46
N ALA A 173 -26.90 -19.52 -0.68
CA ALA A 173 -25.50 -19.17 -0.56
C ALA A 173 -24.74 -20.20 0.31
N PRO A 174 -23.54 -20.66 -0.10
CA PRO A 174 -22.70 -21.54 0.71
C PRO A 174 -22.06 -20.78 1.89
N TYR A 175 -21.71 -21.50 2.96
CA TYR A 175 -20.89 -20.93 4.02
C TYR A 175 -19.43 -20.79 3.61
N ASP A 176 -18.89 -21.76 2.88
CA ASP A 176 -17.50 -21.78 2.47
C ASP A 176 -17.30 -20.96 1.18
N LEU A 177 -16.09 -20.42 1.02
CA LEU A 177 -15.69 -19.63 -0.14
C LEU A 177 -15.59 -20.56 -1.34
N HIS A 178 -16.23 -20.22 -2.45
CA HIS A 178 -16.08 -20.93 -3.71
C HIS A 178 -15.15 -20.17 -4.67
N GLN A 179 -14.56 -20.92 -5.59
CA GLN A 179 -13.76 -20.42 -6.71
C GLN A 179 -14.21 -21.08 -8.02
N VAL A 180 -14.24 -20.32 -9.11
CA VAL A 180 -14.53 -20.84 -10.44
C VAL A 180 -13.53 -20.28 -11.45
N SER A 181 -12.99 -21.15 -12.31
CA SER A 181 -12.12 -20.77 -13.42
C SER A 181 -12.92 -20.73 -14.72
N VAL A 182 -12.85 -19.59 -15.41
CA VAL A 182 -13.55 -19.31 -16.67
C VAL A 182 -12.61 -18.61 -17.65
N PRO A 183 -12.83 -18.72 -18.98
CA PRO A 183 -12.03 -17.98 -19.94
C PRO A 183 -12.48 -16.53 -20.04
N MET A 184 -11.51 -15.62 -20.12
CA MET A 184 -11.71 -14.23 -20.51
C MET A 184 -12.28 -14.14 -21.94
N ARG A 185 -13.21 -13.21 -22.18
CA ARG A 185 -13.86 -13.02 -23.49
C ARG A 185 -13.48 -11.65 -24.06
N SER A 186 -13.43 -11.55 -25.39
CA SER A 186 -13.18 -10.26 -26.04
C SER A 186 -14.43 -9.37 -26.04
N ASP A 187 -14.25 -8.05 -26.14
CA ASP A 187 -15.38 -7.10 -26.18
C ASP A 187 -16.35 -7.37 -27.35
N ALA A 188 -15.83 -7.85 -28.48
CA ALA A 188 -16.65 -8.29 -29.60
C ALA A 188 -17.49 -9.54 -29.26
N GLN A 189 -16.94 -10.51 -28.51
CA GLN A 189 -17.66 -11.68 -28.04
C GLN A 189 -18.73 -11.32 -26.99
N CYS A 190 -18.43 -10.41 -26.06
CA CYS A 190 -19.39 -9.93 -25.06
C CYS A 190 -20.59 -9.20 -25.71
N THR A 191 -20.34 -8.39 -26.74
CA THR A 191 -21.39 -7.69 -27.49
C THR A 191 -22.21 -8.64 -28.38
N SER A 192 -21.56 -9.47 -29.19
CA SER A 192 -22.22 -10.26 -30.26
C SER A 192 -22.68 -11.65 -29.83
N GLY A 193 -22.09 -12.24 -28.80
CA GLY A 193 -22.33 -13.63 -28.41
C GLY A 193 -21.53 -14.66 -29.22
N ALA A 194 -20.55 -14.25 -30.03
CA ALA A 194 -19.79 -15.14 -30.90
C ALA A 194 -19.10 -16.30 -30.14
N GLY A 195 -19.64 -17.51 -30.31
CA GLY A 195 -19.12 -18.75 -29.74
C GLY A 195 -20.18 -19.86 -29.64
N PRO A 196 -19.78 -21.14 -29.47
CA PRO A 196 -20.73 -22.24 -29.31
C PRO A 196 -21.57 -22.07 -28.04
N GLY A 197 -22.90 -22.00 -28.20
CA GLY A 197 -23.86 -21.90 -27.10
C GLY A 197 -23.83 -20.57 -26.33
N THR A 198 -23.09 -19.56 -26.79
CA THR A 198 -23.01 -18.25 -26.12
C THR A 198 -24.00 -17.24 -26.70
N ALA A 199 -24.47 -16.32 -25.85
CA ALA A 199 -25.33 -15.19 -26.21
C ALA A 199 -24.66 -13.86 -25.82
N GLY A 200 -24.85 -12.85 -26.65
CA GLY A 200 -24.28 -11.51 -26.48
C GLY A 200 -25.22 -10.58 -25.72
N TYR A 201 -24.67 -9.48 -25.23
CA TYR A 201 -25.42 -8.43 -24.53
C TYR A 201 -25.82 -7.24 -25.41
N GLY A 202 -25.38 -7.19 -26.67
CA GLY A 202 -25.63 -6.08 -27.58
C GLY A 202 -25.23 -4.74 -26.96
N SER A 203 -26.09 -3.74 -27.08
CA SER A 203 -25.86 -2.38 -26.55
C SER A 203 -25.87 -2.27 -25.02
N SER A 204 -26.24 -3.33 -24.29
CA SER A 204 -26.15 -3.33 -22.81
C SER A 204 -24.74 -3.53 -22.29
N TYR A 205 -23.81 -4.03 -23.12
CA TYR A 205 -22.40 -4.18 -22.75
C TYR A 205 -21.58 -2.94 -23.10
N ILE A 206 -20.95 -2.34 -22.10
CA ILE A 206 -20.21 -1.08 -22.23
C ILE A 206 -18.71 -1.36 -22.09
N ALA A 207 -18.09 -1.78 -23.21
CA ALA A 207 -16.69 -2.22 -23.29
C ALA A 207 -15.68 -1.30 -22.59
N SER A 208 -15.87 0.03 -22.65
CA SER A 208 -15.00 1.01 -21.98
C SER A 208 -15.00 0.93 -20.44
N SER A 209 -15.98 0.24 -19.85
CA SER A 209 -16.17 0.10 -18.39
C SER A 209 -16.36 -1.33 -17.91
N MET A 210 -16.55 -2.28 -18.82
CA MET A 210 -16.89 -3.67 -18.52
C MET A 210 -15.88 -4.62 -19.17
N VAL A 211 -15.74 -5.79 -18.57
CA VAL A 211 -15.18 -7.02 -19.16
C VAL A 211 -16.20 -8.14 -18.97
N CYS A 212 -16.20 -9.17 -19.82
CA CYS A 212 -16.95 -10.39 -19.54
C CYS A 212 -16.06 -11.63 -19.58
N ALA A 213 -16.38 -12.62 -18.75
CA ALA A 213 -15.64 -13.87 -18.64
C ALA A 213 -16.63 -14.99 -18.31
N GLY A 214 -16.49 -16.15 -18.95
CA GLY A 214 -17.49 -17.21 -18.83
C GLY A 214 -17.61 -18.12 -20.04
N THR A 215 -18.25 -19.26 -19.81
CA THR A 215 -18.77 -20.19 -20.82
C THR A 215 -20.10 -20.73 -20.30
N PRO A 216 -21.02 -21.21 -21.17
CA PRO A 216 -22.25 -21.83 -20.72
C PRO A 216 -22.00 -22.91 -19.66
N GLY A 217 -22.77 -22.88 -18.57
CA GLY A 217 -22.60 -23.75 -17.42
C GLY A 217 -21.50 -23.35 -16.41
N ARG A 218 -20.79 -22.22 -16.57
CA ARG A 218 -19.82 -21.70 -15.58
C ARG A 218 -19.83 -20.18 -15.48
N ASP A 219 -20.13 -19.68 -14.29
CA ASP A 219 -20.36 -18.25 -14.05
C ASP A 219 -20.24 -17.89 -12.56
N THR A 220 -20.17 -16.60 -12.26
CA THR A 220 -20.48 -16.03 -10.94
C THR A 220 -21.99 -15.91 -10.71
N CYS A 221 -22.43 -15.73 -9.47
CA CYS A 221 -23.86 -15.66 -9.17
C CYS A 221 -24.21 -14.69 -8.02
N GLN A 222 -25.48 -14.66 -7.60
CA GLN A 222 -25.98 -13.69 -6.63
C GLN A 222 -25.27 -13.85 -5.28
N GLY A 223 -24.63 -12.78 -4.78
CA GLY A 223 -23.81 -12.77 -3.56
C GLY A 223 -22.30 -12.76 -3.83
N ASP A 224 -21.84 -13.07 -5.05
CA ASP A 224 -20.45 -12.84 -5.49
C ASP A 224 -20.20 -11.38 -5.89
N SER A 225 -21.26 -10.58 -6.07
CA SER A 225 -21.22 -9.15 -6.39
C SER A 225 -20.16 -8.39 -5.60
N GLY A 226 -19.33 -7.60 -6.27
CA GLY A 226 -18.20 -6.89 -5.67
C GLY A 226 -16.94 -7.72 -5.42
N GLY A 227 -17.00 -9.05 -5.54
CA GLY A 227 -15.85 -9.94 -5.50
C GLY A 227 -14.89 -9.75 -6.69
N PRO A 228 -13.65 -10.25 -6.59
CA PRO A 228 -12.65 -10.10 -7.64
C PRO A 228 -12.82 -11.10 -8.78
N LEU A 229 -12.42 -10.66 -9.96
CA LEU A 229 -11.99 -11.52 -11.06
C LEU A 229 -10.48 -11.32 -11.24
N VAL A 230 -9.69 -12.38 -11.09
CA VAL A 230 -8.21 -12.34 -11.15
C VAL A 230 -7.66 -13.18 -12.31
N VAL A 231 -6.49 -12.78 -12.82
CA VAL A 231 -5.68 -13.54 -13.78
C VAL A 231 -4.31 -13.84 -13.17
N TRP A 232 -3.68 -14.94 -13.56
CA TRP A 232 -2.28 -15.22 -13.19
C TRP A 232 -1.35 -14.56 -14.21
N ASP A 233 -0.35 -13.83 -13.73
CA ASP A 233 0.61 -13.12 -14.57
C ASP A 233 1.92 -12.90 -13.82
N GLN A 234 3.06 -13.26 -14.43
CA GLN A 234 4.42 -13.02 -13.91
C GLN A 234 4.63 -13.49 -12.46
N GLY A 235 4.08 -14.67 -12.13
CA GLY A 235 4.25 -15.29 -10.81
C GLY A 235 3.33 -14.73 -9.71
N ARG A 236 2.29 -13.96 -10.05
CA ARG A 236 1.30 -13.44 -9.10
C ARG A 236 -0.12 -13.40 -9.67
N TRP A 237 -1.12 -13.36 -8.79
CA TRP A 237 -2.48 -13.01 -9.17
C TRP A 237 -2.62 -11.50 -9.35
N VAL A 238 -3.34 -11.07 -10.40
CA VAL A 238 -3.67 -9.68 -10.70
C VAL A 238 -5.17 -9.55 -10.91
N GLN A 239 -5.84 -8.64 -10.19
CA GLN A 239 -7.28 -8.41 -10.34
C GLN A 239 -7.56 -7.55 -11.58
N VAL A 240 -8.43 -8.08 -12.44
CA VAL A 240 -8.81 -7.50 -13.75
C VAL A 240 -10.27 -7.05 -13.78
N GLY A 241 -11.12 -7.66 -12.93
CA GLY A 241 -12.55 -7.37 -12.85
C GLY A 241 -13.08 -7.29 -11.41
N ILE A 242 -14.29 -6.74 -11.28
CA ILE A 242 -15.13 -6.74 -10.08
C ILE A 242 -16.50 -7.31 -10.48
N THR A 243 -16.98 -8.37 -9.83
CA THR A 243 -18.26 -9.02 -10.16
C THR A 243 -19.41 -8.01 -10.10
N SER A 244 -20.14 -7.82 -11.20
CA SER A 244 -21.11 -6.73 -11.33
C SER A 244 -22.52 -7.21 -11.68
N TRP A 245 -22.72 -7.88 -12.83
CA TRP A 245 -24.05 -8.35 -13.24
C TRP A 245 -24.00 -9.50 -14.27
N GLY A 246 -25.15 -10.12 -14.52
CA GLY A 246 -25.33 -11.18 -15.50
C GLY A 246 -26.82 -11.45 -15.77
N TYR A 247 -27.13 -12.28 -16.76
CA TYR A 247 -28.50 -12.72 -17.05
C TYR A 247 -28.69 -14.16 -16.55
N GLY A 248 -29.16 -14.27 -15.30
CA GLY A 248 -29.09 -15.52 -14.55
C GLY A 248 -27.65 -15.82 -14.11
N CYS A 249 -27.35 -17.09 -13.88
CA CYS A 249 -26.01 -17.59 -13.60
C CYS A 249 -25.79 -18.88 -14.41
N GLY A 250 -24.69 -18.99 -15.15
CA GLY A 250 -24.34 -20.21 -15.89
C GLY A 250 -25.18 -20.43 -17.16
N GLY A 251 -25.93 -19.41 -17.60
CA GLY A 251 -26.68 -19.42 -18.85
C GLY A 251 -25.78 -19.25 -20.10
N PRO A 252 -26.36 -18.95 -21.27
CA PRO A 252 -25.59 -18.70 -22.49
C PRO A 252 -24.82 -17.37 -22.44
N HIS A 253 -25.22 -16.44 -21.57
CA HIS A 253 -24.51 -15.17 -21.38
C HIS A 253 -23.37 -15.34 -20.36
N PRO A 254 -22.14 -14.88 -20.64
CA PRO A 254 -21.03 -14.89 -19.68
C PRO A 254 -21.18 -13.78 -18.63
N GLY A 255 -20.74 -14.00 -17.39
CA GLY A 255 -20.77 -12.97 -16.34
C GLY A 255 -20.06 -11.67 -16.74
N VAL A 256 -20.60 -10.53 -16.29
CA VAL A 256 -20.09 -9.19 -16.57
C VAL A 256 -19.50 -8.57 -15.31
N TYR A 257 -18.32 -7.99 -15.47
CA TYR A 257 -17.49 -7.44 -14.41
C TYR A 257 -17.07 -6.01 -14.75
N SER A 258 -16.92 -5.15 -13.75
CA SER A 258 -16.35 -3.81 -13.97
C SER A 258 -14.87 -3.92 -14.33
N ARG A 259 -14.47 -3.31 -15.46
CA ARG A 259 -13.09 -3.34 -16.00
C ARG A 259 -12.14 -2.57 -15.09
N VAL A 260 -11.39 -3.24 -14.22
CA VAL A 260 -10.51 -2.58 -13.25
C VAL A 260 -9.53 -1.62 -13.94
N ALA A 261 -8.96 -1.99 -15.08
CA ALA A 261 -8.04 -1.17 -15.89
C ALA A 261 -8.62 0.21 -16.31
N ALA A 262 -9.94 0.36 -16.43
CA ALA A 262 -10.57 1.65 -16.72
C ALA A 262 -10.61 2.58 -15.49
N PHE A 263 -10.55 2.01 -14.28
CA PHE A 263 -10.70 2.71 -13.00
C PHE A 263 -9.42 2.72 -12.16
N SER A 264 -8.34 2.02 -12.55
CA SER A 264 -7.10 1.89 -11.77
C SER A 264 -6.52 3.21 -11.29
N ARG A 265 -6.59 4.27 -12.12
CA ARG A 265 -6.17 5.62 -11.72
C ARG A 265 -7.05 6.19 -10.60
N TRP A 266 -8.38 6.14 -10.76
CA TRP A 266 -9.30 6.59 -9.72
C TRP A 266 -9.12 5.80 -8.42
N ILE A 267 -9.00 4.47 -8.49
CA ILE A 267 -8.75 3.61 -7.32
C ILE A 267 -7.45 4.02 -6.62
N SER A 268 -6.36 4.20 -7.38
CA SER A 268 -5.08 4.66 -6.84
C SER A 268 -5.19 6.05 -6.20
N ASP A 269 -5.87 7.00 -6.87
CA ASP A 269 -6.06 8.37 -6.36
C ASP A 269 -6.90 8.42 -5.08
N GLN A 270 -7.85 7.49 -4.89
CA GLN A 270 -8.61 7.38 -3.64
C GLN A 270 -7.80 6.76 -2.50
N THR A 271 -6.92 5.81 -2.79
CA THR A 271 -6.23 4.97 -1.79
C THR A 271 -4.79 5.41 -1.47
N ARG A 272 -4.17 6.28 -2.28
CA ARG A 272 -2.75 6.70 -2.18
C ARG A 272 -2.28 7.28 -0.84
N PHE A 273 -3.22 7.62 0.06
CA PHE A 273 -2.95 8.15 1.40
C PHE A 273 -3.00 7.08 2.52
N GLY A 274 -3.18 5.80 2.16
CA GLY A 274 -3.22 4.68 3.11
C GLY A 274 -4.41 4.81 4.08
N PRO A 275 -4.19 4.78 5.42
CA PRO A 275 -5.29 4.88 6.40
C PRO A 275 -5.99 6.26 6.39
N HIS A 276 -5.35 7.28 5.81
CA HIS A 276 -5.80 8.67 5.84
C HIS A 276 -6.85 8.96 4.76
N SER A 277 -7.90 9.69 5.11
CA SER A 277 -8.99 10.02 4.17
C SER A 277 -8.63 11.07 3.10
N SER A 278 -7.51 11.79 3.21
CA SER A 278 -7.17 12.86 2.27
C SER A 278 -5.70 13.27 2.34
N ALA A 279 -5.25 14.02 1.34
CA ALA A 279 -3.97 14.74 1.37
C ALA A 279 -3.83 15.58 2.64
N THR A 280 -4.87 16.34 3.00
CA THR A 280 -4.92 17.15 4.23
C THR A 280 -4.70 16.32 5.50
N ALA A 281 -5.38 15.16 5.62
CA ALA A 281 -5.21 14.28 6.77
C ALA A 281 -3.79 13.68 6.81
N PHE A 282 -3.29 13.19 5.67
CA PHE A 282 -1.95 12.62 5.54
C PHE A 282 -0.83 13.63 5.86
N VAL A 283 -0.92 14.86 5.35
CA VAL A 283 0.05 15.94 5.63
C VAL A 283 0.03 16.28 7.12
N ARG A 284 -1.16 16.50 7.71
CA ARG A 284 -1.28 16.76 9.15
C ARG A 284 -0.66 15.66 10.00
N GLN A 285 -0.94 14.40 9.67
CA GLN A 285 -0.40 13.27 10.41
C GLN A 285 1.11 13.14 10.23
N THR A 286 1.63 13.32 9.01
CA THR A 286 3.08 13.30 8.74
C THR A 286 3.82 14.35 9.56
N TYR A 287 3.21 15.53 9.77
CA TYR A 287 3.79 16.56 10.63
C TYR A 287 3.76 16.21 12.13
N VAL A 288 2.71 15.53 12.61
CA VAL A 288 2.68 14.98 13.99
C VAL A 288 3.72 13.86 14.14
N ASP A 289 3.88 13.03 13.11
CA ASP A 289 4.81 11.90 13.06
C ASP A 289 6.27 12.36 13.12
N LEU A 290 6.64 13.32 12.28
CA LEU A 290 8.01 13.80 12.23
C LEU A 290 8.27 14.89 13.28
N PHE A 291 7.40 15.89 13.45
CA PHE A 291 7.71 17.11 14.21
C PHE A 291 6.99 17.25 15.57
N ASN A 292 6.22 16.24 16.00
CA ASN A 292 5.38 16.29 17.21
C ASN A 292 4.47 17.55 17.27
N ARG A 293 3.93 17.99 16.13
CA ARG A 293 3.05 19.16 16.02
C ARG A 293 2.18 19.10 14.78
N GLN A 294 1.13 19.91 14.74
CA GLN A 294 0.43 20.21 13.49
C GLN A 294 1.33 21.06 12.54
N PRO A 295 1.13 20.95 11.22
CA PRO A 295 1.73 21.88 10.26
C PRO A 295 1.20 23.30 10.45
N THR A 296 2.01 24.29 10.10
CA THR A 296 1.52 25.67 9.88
C THR A 296 0.66 25.73 8.62
N SER A 297 -0.11 26.80 8.43
CA SER A 297 -0.97 26.96 7.25
C SER A 297 -0.20 26.88 5.93
N ALA A 298 1.02 27.42 5.87
CA ALA A 298 1.87 27.36 4.68
C ALA A 298 2.41 25.94 4.43
N GLU A 299 2.87 25.24 5.48
CA GLU A 299 3.32 23.84 5.39
C GLU A 299 2.19 22.91 4.94
N LEU A 300 0.97 23.14 5.43
CA LEU A 300 -0.21 22.38 5.02
C LEU A 300 -0.58 22.68 3.56
N PHE A 301 -0.62 23.95 3.17
CA PHE A 301 -0.95 24.38 1.81
C PHE A 301 0.00 23.76 0.78
N TRP A 302 1.32 23.95 0.95
CA TRP A 302 2.31 23.43 0.01
C TRP A 302 2.39 21.90 0.03
N GLY A 303 2.17 21.27 1.20
CA GLY A 303 2.12 19.81 1.30
C GLY A 303 0.93 19.21 0.56
N VAL A 304 -0.26 19.81 0.68
CA VAL A 304 -1.46 19.35 -0.04
C VAL A 304 -1.33 19.63 -1.54
N ALA A 305 -0.96 20.85 -1.93
CA ALA A 305 -0.79 21.22 -3.34
C ALA A 305 0.19 20.28 -4.07
N GLY A 306 1.36 20.00 -3.48
CA GLY A 306 2.33 19.09 -4.07
C GLY A 306 1.80 17.66 -4.25
N LEU A 307 1.00 17.14 -3.31
CA LEU A 307 0.37 15.81 -3.41
C LEU A 307 -0.73 15.77 -4.49
N ASP A 308 -1.49 16.85 -4.64
CA ASP A 308 -2.55 16.97 -5.65
C ASP A 308 -1.97 17.17 -7.06
N GLU A 309 -0.82 17.84 -7.17
CA GLU A 309 0.02 17.94 -8.39
C GLU A 309 0.80 16.66 -8.73
N GLY A 310 0.65 15.59 -7.93
CA GLY A 310 1.18 14.25 -8.25
C GLY A 310 2.45 13.82 -7.51
N THR A 311 2.90 14.59 -6.51
CA THR A 311 3.96 14.12 -5.59
C THR A 311 3.47 12.88 -4.85
N SER A 312 4.25 11.79 -4.86
CA SER A 312 3.90 10.60 -4.08
C SER A 312 4.04 10.83 -2.57
N THR A 313 3.25 10.13 -1.76
CA THR A 313 3.33 10.18 -0.29
C THR A 313 4.73 9.85 0.23
N GLY A 314 5.42 8.87 -0.36
CA GLY A 314 6.81 8.55 -0.05
C GLY A 314 7.81 9.66 -0.43
N ALA A 315 7.58 10.38 -1.54
CA ALA A 315 8.42 11.53 -1.92
C ALA A 315 8.21 12.73 -0.98
N PHE A 316 6.96 13.01 -0.62
CA PHE A 316 6.62 14.05 0.37
C PHE A 316 7.27 13.77 1.73
N VAL A 317 7.18 12.54 2.25
CA VAL A 317 7.89 12.18 3.49
C VAL A 317 9.40 12.27 3.33
N THR A 318 9.95 11.85 2.18
CA THR A 318 11.40 11.91 1.92
C THR A 318 11.92 13.34 1.96
N SER A 319 11.19 14.32 1.40
CA SER A 319 11.60 15.73 1.42
C SER A 319 11.57 16.31 2.84
N LEU A 320 10.59 15.94 3.66
CA LEU A 320 10.54 16.34 5.09
C LEU A 320 11.66 15.69 5.91
N VAL A 321 11.93 14.38 5.71
CA VAL A 321 12.97 13.64 6.43
C VAL A 321 14.37 14.14 6.09
N GLN A 322 14.64 14.43 4.82
CA GLN A 322 15.92 15.00 4.38
C GLN A 322 16.01 16.52 4.64
N GLY A 323 14.87 17.17 4.91
CA GLY A 323 14.78 18.60 5.14
C GLY A 323 15.53 19.09 6.38
N ARG A 324 16.15 20.28 6.26
CA ARG A 324 16.96 20.90 7.32
C ARG A 324 16.24 20.97 8.68
N ALA A 325 14.94 21.24 8.69
CA ALA A 325 14.14 21.36 9.91
C ALA A 325 14.07 20.07 10.75
N TYR A 326 13.99 18.90 10.10
CA TYR A 326 13.96 17.60 10.77
C TYR A 326 15.38 17.10 11.06
N GLN A 327 16.31 17.33 10.13
CA GLN A 327 17.71 16.96 10.28
C GLN A 327 18.41 17.67 11.44
N LEU A 328 18.06 18.93 11.75
CA LEU A 328 18.59 19.66 12.92
C LEU A 328 17.95 19.23 14.26
N ARG A 329 16.91 18.39 14.23
CA ARG A 329 16.24 17.85 15.43
C ARG A 329 16.54 16.35 15.54
N THR A 330 15.65 15.50 15.03
CA THR A 330 15.74 14.03 15.12
C THR A 330 16.98 13.46 14.45
N GLY A 331 17.39 14.03 13.31
CA GLY A 331 18.65 13.66 12.65
C GLY A 331 19.88 13.96 13.51
N GLY A 332 19.93 15.15 14.10
CA GLY A 332 20.99 15.59 15.01
C GLY A 332 21.05 14.75 16.28
N VAL A 333 19.89 14.47 16.91
CA VAL A 333 19.79 13.54 18.05
C VAL A 333 20.38 12.18 17.70
N THR A 334 20.04 11.63 16.53
CA THR A 334 20.56 10.33 16.07
C THR A 334 22.08 10.38 15.84
N ARG A 335 22.60 11.48 15.29
CA ARG A 335 24.06 11.70 15.14
C ARG A 335 24.78 11.85 16.49
N LEU A 336 24.19 12.55 17.46
CA LEU A 336 24.71 12.66 18.82
C LEU A 336 24.80 11.29 19.51
N TYR A 337 23.79 10.43 19.37
CA TYR A 337 23.85 9.06 19.92
C TYR A 337 25.05 8.28 19.37
N ARG A 338 25.28 8.36 18.06
CA ARG A 338 26.43 7.73 17.42
C ARG A 338 27.75 8.35 17.90
N ALA A 339 27.82 9.68 18.02
CA ALA A 339 29.04 10.40 18.37
C ALA A 339 29.42 10.25 19.87
N LEU A 340 28.44 10.17 20.76
CA LEU A 340 28.64 10.00 22.19
C LEU A 340 28.72 8.54 22.62
N PHE A 341 27.98 7.63 22.00
CA PHE A 341 27.82 6.25 22.49
C PHE A 341 28.24 5.15 21.50
N LEU A 342 28.69 5.52 20.28
CA LEU A 342 29.08 4.61 19.19
C LEU A 342 27.99 3.60 18.78
N ARG A 343 26.72 3.92 19.06
CA ARG A 343 25.54 3.11 18.73
C ARG A 343 24.43 3.99 18.17
N ASP A 344 23.49 3.37 17.44
CA ASP A 344 22.21 4.01 17.16
C ASP A 344 21.35 4.01 18.44
N PRO A 345 20.44 4.98 18.62
CA PRO A 345 19.51 4.95 19.73
C PRO A 345 18.55 3.75 19.62
N ASP A 346 18.16 3.21 20.76
CA ASP A 346 16.97 2.36 20.86
C ASP A 346 15.68 3.19 20.75
N THR A 347 14.55 2.53 20.58
CA THR A 347 13.24 3.19 20.40
C THR A 347 12.86 4.12 21.56
N GLY A 348 13.16 3.73 22.81
CA GLY A 348 12.83 4.54 23.99
C GLY A 348 13.72 5.78 24.10
N GLY A 349 15.02 5.59 23.90
CA GLY A 349 16.01 6.66 23.86
C GLY A 349 15.75 7.68 22.76
N LEU A 350 15.44 7.23 21.53
CA LEU A 350 15.07 8.15 20.44
C LEU A 350 13.75 8.86 20.72
N GLY A 351 12.75 8.18 21.29
CA GLY A 351 11.47 8.77 21.66
C GLY A 351 11.61 9.92 22.65
N TYR A 352 12.31 9.71 23.77
CA TYR A 352 12.56 10.73 24.77
C TYR A 352 13.22 11.99 24.16
N TRP A 353 14.27 11.81 23.36
CA TRP A 353 14.99 12.94 22.77
C TRP A 353 14.27 13.57 21.58
N TRP A 354 13.45 12.83 20.85
CA TRP A 354 12.54 13.36 19.83
C TRP A 354 11.51 14.32 20.46
N ASP A 355 10.94 13.96 21.61
CA ASP A 355 10.06 14.87 22.36
C ASP A 355 10.78 16.13 22.81
N GLN A 356 11.98 16.01 23.40
CA GLN A 356 12.76 17.17 23.83
C GLN A 356 13.14 18.08 22.63
N ALA A 357 13.63 17.51 21.54
CA ALA A 357 14.07 18.24 20.35
C ALA A 357 12.90 18.92 19.62
N ASN A 358 11.72 18.31 19.57
CA ASN A 358 10.53 18.93 18.98
C ASN A 358 9.85 19.93 19.93
N GLY A 359 9.92 19.69 21.24
CA GLY A 359 9.63 20.64 22.33
C GLY A 359 10.59 21.85 22.43
N LYS A 360 11.33 22.15 21.35
CA LYS A 360 12.24 23.30 21.18
C LYS A 360 13.50 23.30 22.05
N ARG A 361 13.89 22.19 22.69
CA ARG A 361 15.21 22.08 23.32
C ARG A 361 16.29 22.10 22.23
N SER A 362 17.33 22.92 22.40
CA SER A 362 18.44 23.00 21.44
C SER A 362 19.27 21.71 21.43
N LEU A 363 19.86 21.40 20.28
CA LEU A 363 20.72 20.21 20.13
C LEU A 363 21.96 20.28 21.04
N GLN A 364 22.50 21.49 21.27
CA GLN A 364 23.57 21.75 22.24
C GLN A 364 23.16 21.32 23.66
N ARG A 365 21.97 21.76 24.13
CA ARG A 365 21.50 21.40 25.46
C ARG A 365 21.14 19.92 25.59
N ILE A 366 20.74 19.26 24.50
CA ILE A 366 20.61 17.80 24.44
C ILE A 366 21.97 17.14 24.62
N ALA A 367 22.98 17.56 23.85
CA ALA A 367 24.34 17.03 23.92
C ALA A 367 24.97 17.21 25.32
N ASP A 368 24.75 18.34 25.99
CA ASP A 368 25.21 18.56 27.37
C ASP A 368 24.59 17.57 28.37
N ILE A 369 23.30 17.28 28.25
CA ILE A 369 22.62 16.32 29.13
C ILE A 369 23.07 14.88 28.80
N MET A 370 23.26 14.55 27.52
CA MET A 370 23.81 13.25 27.11
C MET A 370 25.25 13.06 27.63
N ALA A 371 26.13 14.06 27.49
CA ALA A 371 27.52 14.01 27.95
C ALA A 371 27.68 14.02 29.49
N SER A 372 26.65 14.45 30.23
CA SER A 372 26.60 14.38 31.70
C SER A 372 25.80 13.16 32.23
N SER A 373 25.26 12.32 31.33
CA SER A 373 24.43 11.16 31.68
C SER A 373 25.21 10.04 32.38
N ALA A 374 24.46 9.16 33.05
CA ALA A 374 25.03 7.91 33.57
C ALA A 374 25.59 7.02 32.45
N GLU A 375 24.96 6.95 31.28
CA GLU A 375 25.49 6.16 30.14
C GLU A 375 26.88 6.66 29.71
N PHE A 376 27.07 7.99 29.60
CA PHE A 376 28.36 8.57 29.23
C PHE A 376 29.44 8.29 30.29
N ARG A 377 29.12 8.51 31.57
CA ARG A 377 30.05 8.23 32.68
C ARG A 377 30.38 6.75 32.82
N ASN A 378 29.42 5.85 32.58
CA ASN A 378 29.66 4.40 32.61
C ASN A 378 30.52 3.94 31.43
N ARG A 379 30.42 4.63 30.28
CA ARG A 379 31.18 4.29 29.07
C ARG A 379 32.63 4.79 29.08
N TYR A 380 32.88 6.01 29.61
CA TYR A 380 34.20 6.65 29.53
C TYR A 380 34.82 7.02 30.89
N GLY A 381 34.09 6.84 32.00
CA GLY A 381 34.51 7.32 33.32
C GLY A 381 34.42 8.83 33.47
N ALA A 382 35.13 9.36 34.46
CA ALA A 382 35.33 10.80 34.63
C ALA A 382 36.44 11.28 33.68
N LEU A 383 36.08 12.08 32.68
CA LEU A 383 37.02 12.70 31.75
C LEU A 383 37.29 14.15 32.15
N ASP A 384 38.56 14.53 32.25
CA ASP A 384 39.00 15.93 32.11
C ASP A 384 38.75 16.44 30.67
N ASP A 385 38.94 17.74 30.43
CA ASP A 385 38.65 18.34 29.12
C ASP A 385 39.59 17.84 28.01
N GLY A 386 40.84 17.48 28.34
CA GLY A 386 41.77 16.92 27.37
C GLY A 386 41.32 15.55 26.89
N ARG A 387 41.06 14.63 27.83
CA ARG A 387 40.53 13.29 27.53
C ARG A 387 39.14 13.34 26.89
N TYR A 388 38.32 14.34 27.22
CA TYR A 388 37.05 14.57 26.55
C TYR A 388 37.25 14.92 25.07
N VAL A 389 38.13 15.89 24.76
CA VAL A 389 38.46 16.25 23.37
C VAL A 389 39.03 15.06 22.60
N ASP A 390 39.95 14.29 23.21
CA ASP A 390 40.51 13.08 22.58
C ASP A 390 39.40 12.09 22.16
N ARG A 391 38.44 11.82 23.06
CA ARG A 391 37.30 10.93 22.78
C ARG A 391 36.33 11.48 21.73
N VAL A 392 36.14 12.80 21.65
CA VAL A 392 35.33 13.41 20.58
C VAL A 392 35.97 13.18 19.21
N TYR A 393 37.28 13.38 19.09
CA TYR A 393 38.03 13.13 17.86
C TYR A 393 38.01 11.65 17.44
N GLU A 394 38.29 10.73 18.37
CA GLU A 394 38.24 9.30 18.12
C GLU A 394 36.85 8.83 17.67
N ASN A 395 35.79 9.25 18.38
CA ASN A 395 34.43 8.79 18.10
C ASN A 395 33.84 9.35 16.80
N VAL A 396 34.13 10.62 16.48
CA VAL A 396 33.52 11.31 15.34
C VAL A 396 34.39 11.18 14.09
N LEU A 397 35.70 11.37 14.22
CA LEU A 397 36.63 11.44 13.07
C LEU A 397 37.46 10.16 12.91
N GLY A 398 37.36 9.19 13.81
CA GLY A 398 38.11 7.92 13.73
C GLY A 398 39.63 8.07 13.87
N ARG A 399 40.10 9.23 14.37
CA ARG A 399 41.53 9.59 14.43
C ARG A 399 41.83 10.44 15.67
N PRO A 400 43.07 10.43 16.20
CA PRO A 400 43.46 11.34 17.26
C PRO A 400 43.44 12.81 16.78
N PRO A 401 43.33 13.78 17.71
CA PRO A 401 43.47 15.19 17.39
C PRO A 401 44.91 15.55 17.02
N ASP A 402 45.07 16.54 16.14
CA ASP A 402 46.34 17.23 15.98
C ASP A 402 46.62 18.15 17.20
N PRO A 403 47.90 18.46 17.50
CA PRO A 403 48.25 19.22 18.71
C PRO A 403 47.56 20.59 18.81
N SER A 404 47.42 21.30 17.69
CA SER A 404 46.83 22.64 17.64
C SER A 404 45.32 22.60 17.84
N GLY A 405 44.61 21.71 17.14
CA GLY A 405 43.19 21.47 17.32
C GLY A 405 42.87 21.00 18.74
N ARG A 406 43.67 20.10 19.31
CA ARG A 406 43.53 19.66 20.71
C ARG A 406 43.64 20.83 21.69
N ALA A 407 44.71 21.63 21.57
CA ALA A 407 44.95 22.77 22.44
C ALA A 407 43.84 23.82 22.34
N PHE A 408 43.34 24.09 21.13
CA PHE A 408 42.21 24.99 20.89
C PHE A 408 40.97 24.54 21.65
N TRP A 409 40.49 23.30 21.45
CA TRP A 409 39.26 22.84 22.09
C TRP A 409 39.35 22.74 23.61
N ILE A 410 40.52 22.37 24.15
CA ILE A 410 40.76 22.43 25.60
C ILE A 410 40.62 23.87 26.10
N GLY A 411 41.21 24.85 25.41
CA GLY A 411 41.12 26.26 25.77
C GLY A 411 39.72 26.88 25.64
N GLU A 412 38.86 26.36 24.75
CA GLU A 412 37.44 26.74 24.68
C GLU A 412 36.64 26.22 25.89
N LEU A 413 36.90 24.97 26.30
CA LEU A 413 36.24 24.31 27.43
C LEU A 413 36.71 24.89 28.77
N SER A 414 38.02 24.98 28.99
CA SER A 414 38.60 25.42 30.27
C SER A 414 38.32 26.89 30.59
N SER A 415 38.09 27.72 29.56
CA SER A 415 37.66 29.11 29.75
C SER A 415 36.13 29.26 29.85
N GLY A 416 35.36 28.16 29.82
CA GLY A 416 33.89 28.18 29.82
C GLY A 416 33.26 28.87 28.59
N ARG A 417 34.01 29.08 27.50
CA ARG A 417 33.51 29.74 26.28
C ARG A 417 32.66 28.81 25.42
N ARG A 418 32.80 27.50 25.61
CA ARG A 418 31.92 26.46 25.04
C ARG A 418 31.60 25.41 26.08
N SER A 419 30.40 24.85 26.02
CA SER A 419 30.08 23.62 26.75
C SER A 419 30.64 22.38 26.05
N ARG A 420 30.71 21.26 26.78
CA ARG A 420 31.07 19.95 26.20
C ARG A 420 30.07 19.53 25.11
N GLY A 421 28.78 19.82 25.30
CA GLY A 421 27.74 19.61 24.30
C GLY A 421 27.92 20.47 23.05
N GLU A 422 28.36 21.72 23.19
CA GLU A 422 28.66 22.58 22.03
C GLU A 422 29.86 22.10 21.21
N VAL A 423 30.92 21.63 21.87
CA VAL A 423 32.03 20.97 21.18
C VAL A 423 31.51 19.74 20.44
N MET A 424 30.78 18.84 21.11
CA MET A 424 30.24 17.63 20.47
C MET A 424 29.34 17.95 19.27
N VAL A 425 28.44 18.93 19.37
CA VAL A 425 27.58 19.35 18.24
C VAL A 425 28.40 19.91 17.07
N GLY A 426 29.47 20.66 17.33
CA GLY A 426 30.37 21.14 16.27
C GLY A 426 30.99 20.00 15.45
N PHE A 427 31.33 18.89 16.12
CA PHE A 427 31.86 17.68 15.49
C PHE A 427 30.76 16.84 14.81
N SER A 428 29.65 16.55 15.50
CA SER A 428 28.57 15.69 14.99
C SER A 428 27.73 16.33 13.87
N GLU A 429 27.72 17.67 13.78
CA GLU A 429 27.03 18.40 12.70
C GLU A 429 27.97 18.91 11.60
N SER A 430 29.26 18.53 11.65
CA SER A 430 30.22 18.76 10.57
C SER A 430 29.74 18.14 9.24
N SER A 431 30.18 18.70 8.11
CA SER A 431 29.85 18.19 6.77
C SER A 431 30.31 16.74 6.58
N GLU A 432 31.52 16.43 7.06
CA GLU A 432 32.12 15.09 7.04
C GLU A 432 31.26 14.07 7.79
N TYR A 433 30.99 14.30 9.08
CA TYR A 433 30.22 13.33 9.90
C TYR A 433 28.76 13.20 9.45
N ARG A 434 28.14 14.32 9.04
CA ARG A 434 26.80 14.30 8.45
C ARG A 434 26.76 13.51 7.14
N GLY A 435 27.80 13.60 6.31
CA GLY A 435 27.95 12.80 5.09
C GLY A 435 28.12 11.32 5.40
N ALA A 436 29.11 10.97 6.21
CA ALA A 436 29.46 9.60 6.58
C ALA A 436 28.30 8.82 7.22
N HIS A 437 27.43 9.49 7.97
CA HIS A 437 26.28 8.84 8.62
C HIS A 437 24.93 9.07 7.95
N LYS A 438 24.86 9.81 6.82
CA LYS A 438 23.59 10.23 6.21
C LYS A 438 22.60 9.08 6.00
N ALA A 439 23.02 8.02 5.29
CA ALA A 439 22.15 6.91 4.93
C ALA A 439 21.60 6.19 6.18
N ARG A 440 22.46 5.88 7.16
CA ARG A 440 22.05 5.22 8.41
C ARG A 440 21.11 6.09 9.25
N VAL A 441 21.43 7.38 9.40
CA VAL A 441 20.59 8.33 10.14
C VAL A 441 19.22 8.43 9.48
N ASP A 442 19.16 8.59 8.16
CA ASP A 442 17.91 8.70 7.42
C ASP A 442 17.03 7.43 7.59
N VAL A 443 17.62 6.22 7.52
CA VAL A 443 16.87 4.97 7.76
C VAL A 443 16.29 4.92 9.18
N VAL A 444 17.09 5.27 10.19
CA VAL A 444 16.69 5.26 11.61
C VAL A 444 15.54 6.25 11.87
N ILE A 445 15.67 7.49 11.40
CA ILE A 445 14.65 8.52 11.65
C ILE A 445 13.39 8.33 10.81
N SER A 446 13.48 7.77 9.60
CA SER A 446 12.31 7.35 8.81
C SER A 446 11.51 6.26 9.53
N HIS A 447 12.17 5.20 10.02
CA HIS A 447 11.49 4.15 10.78
C HIS A 447 10.87 4.70 12.07
N PHE A 448 11.63 5.47 12.86
CA PHE A 448 11.09 6.02 14.10
C PHE A 448 9.96 7.03 13.88
N GLY A 449 10.09 7.92 12.89
CA GLY A 449 9.06 8.90 12.55
C GLY A 449 7.75 8.24 12.13
N LEU A 450 7.82 7.30 11.17
CA LEU A 450 6.64 6.67 10.58
C LEU A 450 6.07 5.52 11.40
N ILE A 451 6.89 4.60 11.92
CA ILE A 451 6.39 3.38 12.60
C ILE A 451 6.70 3.34 14.11
N ARG A 452 7.16 4.45 14.69
CA ARG A 452 7.44 4.61 16.14
C ARG A 452 8.38 3.55 16.73
N ARG A 453 9.25 2.98 15.89
CA ARG A 453 10.27 1.99 16.26
C ARG A 453 11.55 2.25 15.46
N VAL A 454 12.71 2.04 16.07
CA VAL A 454 13.99 2.04 15.32
C VAL A 454 14.15 0.72 14.54
N ALA A 455 14.74 0.80 13.34
CA ALA A 455 15.03 -0.38 12.52
C ALA A 455 15.91 -1.39 13.27
N THR A 456 15.59 -2.68 13.16
CA THR A 456 16.48 -3.76 13.62
C THR A 456 17.77 -3.79 12.77
N PRO A 457 18.86 -4.43 13.24
CA PRO A 457 20.09 -4.56 12.45
C PRO A 457 19.88 -5.21 11.07
N GLY A 458 18.95 -6.18 10.96
CA GLY A 458 18.59 -6.83 9.70
C GLY A 458 17.84 -5.89 8.76
N GLU A 459 16.78 -5.21 9.23
CA GLU A 459 16.06 -4.19 8.46
C GLU A 459 17.02 -3.09 7.98
N LEU A 460 17.84 -2.55 8.88
CA LEU A 460 18.81 -1.51 8.58
C LEU A 460 19.80 -1.94 7.49
N SER A 461 20.34 -3.16 7.58
CA SER A 461 21.24 -3.71 6.55
C SER A 461 20.55 -3.87 5.19
N SER A 462 19.25 -4.21 5.18
CA SER A 462 18.46 -4.30 3.93
C SER A 462 18.12 -2.95 3.29
N TRP A 463 18.05 -1.88 4.10
CA TRP A 463 17.67 -0.53 3.65
C TRP A 463 18.85 0.39 3.32
N LEU A 464 20.02 0.20 3.94
CA LEU A 464 21.23 0.98 3.65
C LEU A 464 21.64 1.06 2.16
N PRO A 465 21.52 -0.01 1.33
CA PRO A 465 21.84 0.08 -0.10
C PRO A 465 20.69 0.63 -0.97
N ARG A 466 19.55 1.02 -0.39
CA ARG A 466 18.35 1.47 -1.11
C ARG A 466 18.14 2.98 -0.97
N SER A 467 17.32 3.56 -1.84
CA SER A 467 16.98 4.98 -1.77
C SER A 467 16.00 5.27 -0.61
N ASN A 468 16.12 6.45 0.00
CA ASN A 468 15.16 6.91 1.02
C ASN A 468 13.72 6.95 0.46
N LEU A 469 13.54 7.23 -0.84
CA LEU A 469 12.23 7.19 -1.48
C LEU A 469 11.64 5.78 -1.43
N SER A 470 12.42 4.75 -1.78
CA SER A 470 11.98 3.35 -1.68
C SER A 470 11.60 2.98 -0.25
N LEU A 471 12.42 3.38 0.74
CA LEU A 471 12.13 3.17 2.16
C LEU A 471 10.82 3.86 2.59
N ASN A 472 10.68 5.16 2.32
CA ASN A 472 9.53 5.93 2.80
C ASN A 472 8.24 5.51 2.11
N SER A 473 8.27 5.21 0.80
CA SER A 473 7.12 4.65 0.07
C SER A 473 6.67 3.30 0.65
N MET A 474 7.62 2.43 1.03
CA MET A 474 7.30 1.17 1.73
C MET A 474 6.69 1.44 3.11
N LEU A 475 7.34 2.29 3.92
CA LEU A 475 6.89 2.54 5.29
C LEU A 475 5.48 3.13 5.32
N VAL A 476 5.14 4.16 4.53
CA VAL A 476 3.79 4.79 4.55
C VAL A 476 2.65 3.89 4.06
N THR A 477 2.98 2.82 3.32
CA THR A 477 2.01 1.79 2.86
C THR A 477 2.07 0.50 3.69
N SER A 478 2.95 0.45 4.70
CA SER A 478 3.16 -0.74 5.53
C SER A 478 2.02 -0.96 6.53
N GLY A 479 1.77 -2.22 6.89
CA GLY A 479 0.85 -2.55 7.98
C GLY A 479 1.30 -2.00 9.34
N ALA A 480 2.60 -1.76 9.53
CA ALA A 480 3.14 -1.15 10.74
C ALA A 480 2.84 0.36 10.82
N TYR A 481 2.78 1.07 9.69
CA TYR A 481 2.33 2.46 9.65
C TYR A 481 0.82 2.55 9.81
N ALA A 482 0.07 1.74 9.04
CA ALA A 482 -1.38 1.74 9.10
C ALA A 482 -1.89 1.36 10.49
N GLY A 483 -1.23 0.41 11.19
CA GLY A 483 -1.64 -0.08 12.52
C GLY A 483 -1.46 0.92 13.67
N ARG A 484 -1.04 2.15 13.37
CA ARG A 484 -1.00 3.27 14.31
C ARG A 484 -2.31 4.08 14.34
N PHE A 485 -3.24 3.77 13.44
CA PHE A 485 -4.47 4.52 13.18
C PHE A 485 -5.67 3.58 13.07
#